data_AF-A0A7K2MIH7-F1
#
_entry.id   AF-A0A7K2MIH7-F1
#
_cell.length_a   1.000
_cell.length_b   1.000
_cell.length_c   1.000
_cell.angle_alpha   90.00
_cell.angle_beta   90.00
_cell.angle_gamma   90.00
#
_symmetry.space_group_name_H-M   'P 1'
#
loop_
_entity.id
_entity.type
_entity.pdbx_description
1 polymer ?
#
loop_
_entity_poly.entity_id
_entity_poly.type
_entity_poly.pdbx_seq_one_letter_code
_entity_poly.pdbx_strand_id
1 'polypeptide(L)'
;PDFEGAKYVCSTPLRPKEHQAALWRGLRTNDLQVVSTDHCPFCFSGQKELGRGDFSKIPNGMPGVENRMDLLHQAVVDGHISRRRWIEIACATPARMFGLYPKKGTVA
;
A
#
# COMPACT_ATOMS: atom_id res chain seq x y z
N PRO A 1 4.57 -19.28 -11.58
CA PRO A 1 4.32 -20.58 -12.27
C PRO A 1 2.95 -21.12 -11.85
N ASP A 2 2.17 -21.69 -12.78
CA ASP A 2 0.79 -22.11 -12.54
C ASP A 2 -0.08 -21.01 -11.89
N PHE A 3 -0.84 -21.32 -10.83
CA PHE A 3 -1.84 -20.44 -10.21
C PHE A 3 -1.29 -19.48 -9.13
N GLU A 4 0.03 -19.47 -8.93
CA GLU A 4 0.71 -18.63 -7.92
C GLU A 4 0.47 -17.12 -8.13
N GLY A 5 0.17 -16.69 -9.36
CA GLY A 5 -0.21 -15.30 -9.65
C GLY A 5 -1.45 -14.84 -8.89
N ALA A 6 -2.33 -15.75 -8.47
CA ALA A 6 -3.54 -15.43 -7.69
C ALA A 6 -3.23 -14.75 -6.34
N LYS A 7 -2.02 -14.95 -5.79
CA LYS A 7 -1.54 -14.28 -4.58
C LYS A 7 -1.51 -12.75 -4.73
N TYR A 8 -1.36 -12.26 -5.95
CA TYR A 8 -1.24 -10.84 -6.28
C TYR A 8 -2.53 -10.22 -6.86
N VAL A 9 -3.62 -10.98 -6.91
CA VAL A 9 -4.90 -10.47 -7.43
C VAL A 9 -5.52 -9.51 -6.42
N CYS A 10 -5.62 -8.25 -6.82
CA CYS A 10 -6.26 -7.13 -6.13
C CYS A 10 -6.89 -6.16 -7.14
N SER A 11 -7.76 -5.28 -6.66
CA SER A 11 -8.42 -4.26 -7.49
C SER A 11 -8.19 -2.87 -6.91
N THR A 12 -7.54 -1.93 -7.60
CA THR A 12 -6.94 -2.04 -8.94
C THR A 12 -5.72 -2.98 -8.97
N PRO A 13 -5.43 -3.67 -10.11
CA PRO A 13 -4.31 -4.61 -10.18
C PRO A 13 -2.96 -3.89 -10.14
N LEU A 14 -1.92 -4.62 -9.71
CA LEU A 14 -0.53 -4.16 -9.81
C LEU A 14 -0.20 -3.79 -11.25
N ARG A 15 0.55 -2.70 -11.41
CA ARG A 15 0.93 -2.13 -12.71
C ARG A 15 2.42 -2.33 -12.99
N PRO A 16 2.85 -2.21 -14.26
CA PRO A 16 4.26 -2.26 -14.62
C PRO A 16 5.11 -1.27 -13.81
N LYS A 17 6.38 -1.62 -13.58
CA LYS A 17 7.30 -0.93 -12.66
C LYS A 17 7.49 0.55 -13.01
N GLU A 18 7.43 0.89 -14.29
CA GLU A 18 7.57 2.25 -14.81
C GLU A 18 6.53 3.24 -14.23
N HIS A 19 5.36 2.76 -13.81
CA HIS A 19 4.34 3.59 -13.17
C HIS A 19 4.76 4.10 -11.79
N GLN A 20 5.69 3.41 -11.10
CA GLN A 20 6.12 3.78 -9.75
C GLN A 20 6.77 5.18 -9.71
N ALA A 21 7.46 5.58 -10.78
CA ALA A 21 8.10 6.90 -10.85
C ALA A 21 7.09 8.06 -10.72
N ALA A 22 5.90 7.90 -11.32
CA ALA A 22 4.83 8.88 -11.22
C ALA A 22 4.19 8.91 -9.81
N LEU A 23 4.00 7.75 -9.18
CA LEU A 23 3.51 7.65 -7.80
C LEU A 23 4.47 8.32 -6.82
N TRP A 24 5.77 8.05 -6.94
CA TRP A 24 6.79 8.69 -6.12
C TRP A 24 6.86 10.20 -6.34
N ARG A 25 6.73 10.65 -7.59
CA ARG A 25 6.62 12.08 -7.89
C ARG A 25 5.42 12.67 -7.16
N GLY A 26 4.23 12.08 -7.29
CA GLY A 26 3.01 12.56 -6.63
C GLY A 26 3.12 12.61 -5.11
N LEU A 27 3.80 11.64 -4.50
CA LEU A 27 4.11 11.68 -3.06
C LEU A 27 5.08 12.80 -2.70
N ARG A 28 6.07 13.13 -3.53
CA ARG A 28 6.99 14.25 -3.28
C ARG A 28 6.37 15.63 -3.52
N THR A 29 5.53 15.76 -4.54
CA THR A 29 4.87 17.03 -4.94
C THR A 29 3.57 17.28 -4.19
N ASN A 30 3.17 16.35 -3.30
CA ASN A 30 1.94 16.41 -2.52
C ASN A 30 0.64 16.32 -3.34
N ASP A 31 0.73 15.84 -4.59
CA ASP A 31 -0.43 15.41 -5.38
C ASP A 31 -1.09 14.16 -4.76
N LEU A 32 -0.28 13.33 -4.08
CA LEU A 32 -0.71 12.20 -3.26
C LEU A 32 -0.26 12.43 -1.81
N GLN A 33 -1.17 12.29 -0.85
CA GLN A 33 -0.94 12.74 0.54
C GLN A 33 -0.92 11.61 1.58
N VAL A 34 -1.33 10.39 1.21
CA VAL A 34 -1.42 9.23 2.11
C VAL A 34 -0.98 7.96 1.41
N VAL A 35 -0.27 7.10 2.13
CA VAL A 35 -0.03 5.71 1.72
C VAL A 35 -0.74 4.77 2.69
N SER A 36 -1.62 3.92 2.16
CA SER A 36 -2.34 2.86 2.86
C SER A 36 -2.01 1.49 2.23
N THR A 37 -2.59 0.42 2.76
CA THR A 37 -2.27 -0.96 2.34
C THR A 37 -3.41 -1.69 1.66
N ASP A 38 -4.66 -1.23 1.87
CA ASP A 38 -5.84 -2.00 1.51
C ASP A 38 -5.75 -3.47 1.98
N HIS A 39 -5.37 -3.65 3.26
CA HIS A 39 -5.07 -4.99 3.79
C HIS A 39 -6.34 -5.83 3.82
N CYS A 40 -6.43 -6.77 2.87
CA CYS A 40 -7.56 -7.66 2.66
C CYS A 40 -7.02 -9.06 2.29
N PRO A 41 -6.39 -9.78 3.23
CA PRO A 41 -5.72 -11.04 2.93
C PRO A 41 -6.71 -12.20 2.80
N PHE A 42 -6.40 -13.11 1.89
CA PHE A 42 -7.06 -14.41 1.77
C PHE A 42 -6.00 -15.52 1.78
N CYS A 43 -6.30 -16.62 2.47
CA CYS A 43 -5.48 -17.83 2.42
C CYS A 43 -5.35 -18.30 0.97
N PHE A 44 -4.13 -18.66 0.58
CA PHE A 44 -3.90 -19.17 -0.77
C PHE A 44 -4.70 -20.47 -0.99
N SER A 45 -4.51 -21.44 -0.08
CA SER A 45 -5.31 -22.66 -0.02
C SER A 45 -6.74 -22.35 0.43
N GLY A 46 -7.72 -22.89 -0.29
CA GLY A 46 -9.14 -22.83 0.09
C GLY A 46 -9.87 -21.50 -0.16
N GLN A 47 -9.18 -20.37 -0.34
CA GLN A 47 -9.83 -19.09 -0.69
C GLN A 47 -9.37 -18.56 -2.05
N LYS A 48 -8.06 -18.31 -2.27
CA LYS A 48 -7.60 -17.84 -3.59
C LYS A 48 -7.85 -18.88 -4.68
N GLU A 49 -7.75 -20.17 -4.35
CA GLU A 49 -8.01 -21.30 -5.25
C GLU A 49 -9.45 -21.41 -5.77
N LEU A 50 -10.41 -20.69 -5.17
CA LEU A 50 -11.79 -20.63 -5.68
C LEU A 50 -11.88 -20.11 -7.11
N GLY A 51 -10.88 -19.35 -7.58
CA GLY A 51 -10.80 -18.86 -8.95
C GLY A 51 -9.94 -19.71 -9.89
N ARG A 52 -9.59 -20.96 -9.54
CA ARG A 52 -8.95 -21.86 -10.51
C ARG A 52 -9.89 -22.08 -11.70
N GLY A 53 -9.41 -21.75 -12.90
CA GLY A 53 -10.18 -21.80 -14.14
C GLY A 53 -11.07 -20.58 -14.42
N ASP A 54 -11.18 -19.62 -13.49
CA ASP A 54 -11.96 -18.38 -13.68
C ASP A 54 -11.43 -17.27 -12.76
N PHE A 55 -10.64 -16.35 -13.32
CA PHE A 55 -9.99 -15.28 -12.55
C PHE A 55 -10.98 -14.36 -11.84
N SER A 56 -12.21 -14.23 -12.36
CA SER A 56 -13.24 -13.36 -11.78
C SER A 56 -13.72 -13.84 -10.41
N LYS A 57 -13.48 -15.13 -10.10
CA LYS A 57 -13.82 -15.76 -8.81
C LYS A 57 -12.68 -15.75 -7.80
N ILE A 58 -11.51 -15.22 -8.14
CA ILE A 58 -10.42 -15.06 -7.18
C ILE A 58 -10.80 -13.92 -6.21
N PRO A 59 -10.88 -14.17 -4.90
CA PRO A 59 -11.10 -13.10 -3.92
C PRO A 59 -10.00 -12.04 -4.05
N ASN A 60 -10.39 -10.79 -4.25
CA ASN A 60 -9.48 -9.68 -4.53
C ASN A 60 -8.94 -9.08 -3.22
N GLY A 61 -7.62 -9.05 -3.06
CA GLY A 61 -6.99 -8.49 -1.87
C GLY A 61 -5.64 -9.13 -1.53
N MET A 62 -4.79 -8.38 -0.82
CA MET A 62 -3.44 -8.78 -0.43
C MET A 62 -3.13 -8.35 1.02
N PRO A 63 -2.22 -9.05 1.72
CA PRO A 63 -1.68 -8.55 2.97
C PRO A 63 -0.67 -7.41 2.73
N GLY A 64 -0.73 -6.35 3.54
CA GLY A 64 0.38 -5.37 3.60
C GLY A 64 0.48 -4.54 4.88
N VAL A 65 -0.41 -4.72 5.87
CA VAL A 65 -0.53 -3.84 7.06
C VAL A 65 0.77 -3.76 7.85
N GLU A 66 1.42 -4.90 8.07
CA GLU A 66 2.67 -5.02 8.83
C GLU A 66 3.82 -4.32 8.11
N ASN A 67 4.00 -4.61 6.83
CA ASN A 67 5.18 -4.17 6.09
C ASN A 67 5.13 -2.71 5.61
N ARG A 68 3.99 -2.02 5.75
CA ARG A 68 3.82 -0.64 5.24
C ARG A 68 4.89 0.30 5.77
N MET A 69 5.18 0.24 7.07
CA MET A 69 6.10 1.19 7.71
C MET A 69 7.54 0.96 7.26
N ASP A 70 7.97 -0.31 7.20
CA ASP A 70 9.33 -0.68 6.81
C ASP A 70 9.59 -0.42 5.32
N LEU A 71 8.62 -0.72 4.45
CA LEU A 71 8.75 -0.44 3.01
C LEU A 71 8.81 1.07 2.73
N LEU A 72 8.04 1.88 3.45
CA LEU A 72 8.15 3.34 3.34
C LEU A 72 9.44 3.87 3.96
N HIS A 73 9.96 3.24 5.01
CA HIS A 73 11.27 3.57 5.55
C HIS A 73 12.39 3.24 4.55
N GLN A 74 12.32 2.11 3.85
CA GLN A 74 13.26 1.79 2.78
C GLN A 74 13.24 2.86 1.68
N ALA A 75 12.07 3.40 1.33
CA ALA A 75 11.97 4.53 0.40
C ALA A 75 12.64 5.83 0.90
N VAL A 76 12.81 6.01 2.22
CA VAL A 76 13.62 7.08 2.78
C VAL A 76 15.11 6.78 2.59
N VAL A 77 15.54 5.54 2.87
CA VAL A 77 16.92 5.07 2.69
C VAL A 77 17.35 5.20 1.21
N ASP A 78 16.47 4.83 0.29
CA ASP A 78 16.70 4.90 -1.16
C ASP A 78 16.58 6.32 -1.74
N GLY A 79 16.24 7.32 -0.91
CA GLY A 79 16.14 8.72 -1.33
C GLY A 79 14.89 9.08 -2.14
N HIS A 80 13.86 8.24 -2.16
CA HIS A 80 12.60 8.54 -2.86
C HIS A 80 11.76 9.61 -2.16
N ILE A 81 11.79 9.65 -0.82
CA ILE A 81 11.08 10.62 0.02
C ILE A 81 11.94 11.00 1.24
N SER A 82 11.70 12.17 1.83
CA SER A 82 12.39 12.57 3.07
C SER A 82 11.78 11.88 4.30
N ARG A 83 12.54 11.81 5.41
CA ARG A 83 12.03 11.30 6.70
C ARG A 83 10.79 12.06 7.18
N ARG A 84 10.77 13.39 7.00
CA ARG A 84 9.61 14.22 7.36
C ARG A 84 8.39 13.85 6.52
N ARG A 85 8.60 13.62 5.22
CA ARG A 85 7.53 13.22 4.31
C ARG A 85 6.98 11.83 4.65
N TRP A 86 7.84 10.89 5.04
CA TRP A 86 7.42 9.57 5.53
C TRP A 86 6.46 9.66 6.73
N ILE A 87 6.82 10.42 7.76
CA ILE A 87 5.96 10.66 8.94
C ILE A 87 4.64 11.33 8.54
N GLU A 88 4.71 12.28 7.61
CA GLU A 88 3.53 13.01 7.14
C GLU A 88 2.52 12.08 6.43
N ILE A 89 2.95 11.33 5.41
CA ILE A 89 2.06 10.49 4.60
C ILE A 89 1.58 9.24 5.33
N ALA A 90 2.34 8.76 6.32
CA ALA A 90 2.00 7.56 7.07
C ALA A 90 1.17 7.82 8.33
N CYS A 91 1.32 9.00 8.95
CA CYS A 91 0.78 9.31 10.28
C CYS A 91 0.07 10.67 10.37
N ALA A 92 0.77 11.78 10.10
CA ALA A 92 0.25 13.11 10.42
C ALA A 92 -0.92 13.53 9.50
N THR A 93 -0.82 13.27 8.21
CA THR A 93 -1.88 13.60 7.24
C THR A 93 -3.14 12.75 7.45
N PRO A 94 -3.06 11.41 7.59
CA PRO A 94 -4.24 10.62 7.98
C PRO A 94 -4.88 11.14 9.28
N ALA A 95 -4.10 11.45 10.31
CA ALA A 95 -4.65 11.98 11.56
C ALA A 95 -5.40 13.31 11.36
N ARG A 96 -4.89 14.22 10.53
CA ARG A 96 -5.59 15.47 10.18
C ARG A 96 -6.87 15.20 9.39
N MET A 97 -6.81 14.35 8.35
CA MET A 97 -7.95 14.04 7.49
C MET A 97 -9.12 13.42 8.26
N PHE A 98 -8.82 12.57 9.24
CA PHE A 98 -9.84 11.90 10.06
C PHE A 98 -10.18 12.65 11.36
N GLY A 99 -9.75 13.91 11.54
CA GLY A 99 -10.09 14.72 12.71
C GLY A 99 -9.46 14.23 14.04
N LEU A 100 -8.37 13.47 13.96
CA LEU A 100 -7.66 12.88 15.11
C LEU A 100 -6.44 13.69 15.55
N TYR A 101 -6.01 14.68 14.77
CA TYR A 101 -4.91 15.58 15.14
C TYR A 101 -5.38 16.63 16.17
N PRO A 102 -4.60 16.97 17.22
CA PRO A 102 -3.25 16.49 17.55
C PRO A 102 -3.21 15.25 18.45
N LYS A 103 -4.35 14.62 18.77
CA LYS A 103 -4.39 13.39 19.60
C LYS A 103 -3.63 12.21 18.96
N LYS A 104 -3.50 12.19 17.63
CA LYS A 104 -2.67 11.26 16.86
C LYS A 104 -1.85 12.02 15.80
N GLY A 105 -0.78 11.39 15.32
CA GLY A 105 0.01 11.88 14.18
C GLY A 105 1.06 12.94 14.54
N THR A 106 1.30 13.19 15.83
CA THR A 106 2.38 14.05 16.33
C THR A 106 2.92 13.53 17.66
N VAL A 107 4.15 13.91 17.99
CA VAL A 107 4.73 13.82 19.34
C VAL A 107 4.97 15.27 19.74
N ALA A 108 4.18 15.77 20.69
CA ALA A 108 4.16 17.15 21.14
C ALA A 108 3.76 17.22 22.61
#